data_AF-A0A842J2Z6-F1
#
_entry.id   AF-A0A842J2Z6-F1
#
_cell.length_a   1.000
_cell.length_b   1.000
_cell.length_c   1.000
_cell.angle_alpha   90.00
_cell.angle_beta   90.00
_cell.angle_gamma   90.00
#
_symmetry.space_group_name_H-M   'P 1'
#
loop_
_entity.id
_entity.type
_entity.pdbx_description
1 polymer ?
#
loop_
_entity_poly.entity_id
_entity_poly.type
_entity_poly.pdbx_seq_one_letter_code
_entity_poly.pdbx_strand_id
1 'polypeptide(L)'
;MKIDFKKIFIKYIIPAFLLVLGFVVYTYLTTGYMAPFSTPDIGLFFVALLFMFAFWALLDYFQHVTGILMAETWVSRIIFIIVALALFYIYRINGRI
;
A
#
# COMPACT_ATOMS: atom_id res chain seq x y z
N MET A 1 -20.09 -15.11 -11.71
CA MET A 1 -19.21 -14.53 -10.68
C MET A 1 -20.00 -13.46 -9.93
N LYS A 2 -20.30 -13.65 -8.63
CA LYS A 2 -21.10 -12.70 -7.86
C LYS A 2 -20.17 -11.58 -7.39
N ILE A 3 -20.38 -10.35 -7.87
CA ILE A 3 -19.58 -9.19 -7.47
C ILE A 3 -19.96 -8.85 -6.03
N ASP A 4 -19.02 -8.99 -5.10
CA ASP A 4 -19.19 -8.57 -3.71
C ASP A 4 -18.84 -7.09 -3.57
N PHE A 5 -19.87 -6.25 -3.73
CA PHE A 5 -19.74 -4.80 -3.62
C PHE A 5 -19.21 -4.34 -2.26
N LYS A 6 -19.56 -5.04 -1.17
CA LYS A 6 -19.08 -4.69 0.18
C LYS A 6 -17.57 -4.89 0.27
N LYS A 7 -17.07 -6.00 -0.28
CA LYS A 7 -15.64 -6.29 -0.34
C LYS A 7 -14.89 -5.26 -1.18
N ILE A 8 -15.44 -4.86 -2.34
CA ILE A 8 -14.82 -3.84 -3.19
C ILE A 8 -14.75 -2.49 -2.46
N PHE A 9 -15.84 -2.10 -1.80
CA PHE A 9 -15.93 -0.84 -1.09
C PHE A 9 -14.90 -0.76 0.04
N ILE A 10 -14.82 -1.79 0.89
CA ILE A 10 -13.92 -1.80 2.04
C ILE A 10 -12.45 -1.98 1.61
N LYS A 11 -12.17 -2.83 0.62
CA LYS A 11 -10.78 -3.15 0.22
C LYS A 11 -10.14 -2.06 -0.64
N TYR A 12 -10.91 -1.35 -1.46
CA TYR A 12 -10.37 -0.40 -2.44
C TYR A 12 -10.85 1.04 -2.24
N ILE A 13 -12.17 1.25 -2.09
CA ILE A 13 -12.76 2.60 -2.08
C ILE A 13 -12.41 3.35 -0.78
N ILE A 14 -12.62 2.73 0.38
CA ILE A 14 -12.32 3.36 1.68
C ILE A 14 -10.83 3.73 1.78
N PRO A 15 -9.86 2.84 1.50
CA PRO A 15 -8.44 3.18 1.57
C PRO A 15 -8.04 4.28 0.58
N ALA A 16 -8.55 4.24 -0.65
CA ALA A 16 -8.27 5.29 -1.64
C ALA A 16 -8.81 6.65 -1.16
N PHE A 17 -10.01 6.68 -0.56
CA PHE A 17 -10.57 7.90 0.01
C PHE A 17 -9.73 8.43 1.18
N LEU A 18 -9.27 7.54 2.07
CA LEU A 18 -8.39 7.91 3.18
C LEU A 18 -7.04 8.45 2.70
N LEU A 19 -6.47 7.91 1.62
CA LEU A 19 -5.25 8.43 1.01
C LEU A 19 -5.43 9.86 0.49
N VAL A 20 -6.53 10.12 -0.22
CA VAL A 20 -6.85 11.46 -0.71
C VAL A 20 -7.06 12.44 0.45
N LEU A 21 -7.81 12.04 1.48
CA LEU A 21 -7.98 12.86 2.68
C LEU A 21 -6.65 13.14 3.38
N GLY A 22 -5.78 12.13 3.52
CA GLY A 22 -4.45 12.29 4.08
C GLY A 22 -3.61 13.29 3.28
N PHE A 23 -3.71 13.26 1.95
CA PHE A 23 -3.02 14.21 1.08
C PHE A 23 -3.53 15.64 1.24
N VAL A 24 -4.85 15.82 1.36
CA VAL A 24 -5.47 17.14 1.64
C VAL A 24 -5.00 17.67 2.99
N VAL A 25 -5.05 16.85 4.05
CA VAL A 25 -4.58 17.22 5.39
C VAL A 25 -3.09 17.55 5.38
N TYR A 26 -2.27 16.74 4.71
CA TYR A 26 -0.83 16.98 4.59
C TYR A 26 -0.52 18.30 3.88
N THR A 27 -1.24 18.59 2.79
CA THR A 27 -1.10 19.84 2.04
C THR A 27 -1.49 21.04 2.90
N TYR A 28 -2.56 20.93 3.68
CA TYR A 28 -2.95 21.96 4.64
C TYR A 28 -1.87 22.18 5.72
N LEU A 29 -1.34 21.11 6.30
CA LEU A 29 -0.29 21.22 7.34
C LEU A 29 1.02 21.83 6.81
N THR A 30 1.33 21.63 5.53
CA THR A 30 2.58 22.13 4.92
C THR A 30 2.45 23.54 4.37
N THR A 31 1.29 23.93 3.85
CA THR A 31 1.09 25.22 3.18
C THR A 31 0.25 26.22 3.99
N GLY A 32 -0.46 25.76 5.02
CA GLY A 32 -1.43 26.55 5.78
C GLY A 32 -2.72 26.86 5.02
N TYR A 33 -2.86 26.39 3.78
CA TYR A 33 -3.98 26.69 2.90
C TYR A 33 -4.86 25.45 2.70
N MET A 34 -6.16 25.60 2.96
CA MET A 34 -7.15 24.56 2.66
C MET A 34 -7.77 24.85 1.30
N ALA A 35 -7.27 24.18 0.26
CA ALA A 35 -7.84 24.29 -1.07
C ALA A 35 -9.27 23.72 -1.08
N PRO A 36 -10.23 24.40 -1.72
CA PRO A 36 -11.57 23.86 -1.89
C PRO A 36 -11.51 22.61 -2.76
N PHE A 37 -12.35 21.62 -2.42
CA PHE A 37 -12.44 20.37 -3.18
C PHE A 37 -12.87 20.66 -4.62
N SER A 38 -12.04 20.25 -5.57
CA SER A 38 -12.09 20.66 -6.97
C SER A 38 -11.98 19.45 -7.90
N THR A 39 -12.22 19.64 -9.20
CA THR A 39 -12.15 18.55 -10.20
C THR A 39 -10.82 17.77 -10.18
N PRO A 40 -9.65 18.39 -9.97
CA PRO A 40 -8.38 17.67 -9.74
C PRO A 40 -8.44 16.62 -8.61
N ASP A 41 -9.19 16.87 -7.54
CA ASP A 41 -9.28 15.93 -6.40
C ASP A 41 -10.05 14.66 -6.75
N ILE A 42 -11.02 14.78 -7.68
CA ILE A 42 -11.70 13.62 -8.27
C ILE A 42 -10.71 12.79 -9.09
N GLY A 43 -9.84 13.44 -9.87
CA GLY A 43 -8.76 12.78 -10.59
C GLY A 43 -7.79 12.04 -9.67
N LEU A 44 -7.36 12.70 -8.59
CA LEU A 44 -6.52 12.09 -7.55
C LEU A 44 -7.17 10.86 -6.91
N PHE A 45 -8.48 10.88 -6.69
CA PHE A 45 -9.20 9.73 -6.19
C PHE A 45 -9.16 8.52 -7.13
N PHE A 46 -9.31 8.73 -8.45
CA PHE A 46 -9.17 7.64 -9.43
C PHE A 46 -7.74 7.10 -9.50
N VAL A 47 -6.74 7.98 -9.41
CA VAL A 47 -5.33 7.57 -9.32
C VAL A 47 -5.08 6.73 -8.08
N ALA A 48 -5.58 7.16 -6.92
CA ALA A 48 -5.49 6.42 -5.67
C ALA A 48 -6.20 5.05 -5.77
N LEU A 49 -7.36 4.97 -6.43
CA LEU A 49 -8.04 3.70 -6.68
C LEU A 49 -7.20 2.75 -7.53
N LEU A 50 -6.64 3.22 -8.64
CA LEU A 50 -5.75 2.41 -9.48
C LEU A 50 -4.53 1.91 -8.69
N PHE A 51 -3.94 2.80 -7.89
CA PHE A 51 -2.86 2.43 -6.99
C PHE A 51 -3.29 1.34 -6.00
N MET A 52 -4.47 1.43 -5.39
CA MET A 52 -4.97 0.40 -4.48
C MET A 52 -5.17 -0.95 -5.19
N PHE A 53 -5.67 -0.96 -6.43
CA PHE A 53 -5.76 -2.21 -7.20
C PHE A 53 -4.39 -2.82 -7.48
N ALA A 54 -3.42 -2.02 -7.93
CA ALA A 54 -2.07 -2.47 -8.18
C ALA A 54 -1.39 -2.97 -6.89
N PHE A 55 -1.52 -2.23 -5.79
CA PHE A 55 -0.97 -2.58 -4.49
C PHE A 55 -1.50 -3.93 -3.99
N TRP A 56 -2.81 -4.15 -4.04
CA TRP A 56 -3.40 -5.42 -3.62
C TRP A 56 -3.02 -6.59 -4.53
N ALA A 57 -2.94 -6.38 -5.84
CA ALA A 57 -2.48 -7.41 -6.77
C ALA A 57 -1.01 -7.79 -6.51
N LEU A 58 -0.16 -6.79 -6.26
CA LEU A 58 1.24 -7.00 -5.92
C LEU A 58 1.39 -7.70 -4.56
N LEU A 59 0.58 -7.32 -3.57
CA LEU A 59 0.57 -7.94 -2.26
C LEU A 59 0.13 -9.41 -2.35
N ASP A 60 -0.94 -9.71 -3.09
CA ASP A 60 -1.41 -11.08 -3.32
C ASP A 60 -0.32 -11.92 -4.01
N TYR A 61 0.41 -11.34 -4.98
CA TYR A 61 1.56 -11.98 -5.62
C TYR A 61 2.70 -12.27 -4.63
N PHE A 62 3.11 -11.29 -3.82
CA PHE A 62 4.15 -11.50 -2.82
C PHE A 62 3.73 -12.52 -1.77
N GLN A 63 2.47 -12.51 -1.34
CA GLN A 63 1.94 -13.51 -0.42
C GLN A 63 1.97 -14.92 -1.03
N HIS A 64 1.69 -15.04 -2.32
CA HIS A 64 1.78 -16.32 -3.02
C HIS A 64 3.23 -16.83 -3.09
N VAL A 65 4.17 -15.98 -3.54
CA VAL A 65 5.60 -16.33 -3.64
C VAL A 65 6.20 -16.67 -2.27
N THR A 66 5.92 -15.85 -1.25
CA THR A 66 6.38 -16.10 0.12
C THR A 66 5.72 -17.33 0.73
N GLY A 67 4.45 -17.60 0.42
CA GLY A 67 3.75 -18.82 0.83
C GLY A 67 4.42 -20.08 0.28
N ILE A 68 4.79 -20.08 -1.01
CA ILE A 68 5.54 -21.17 -1.64
C ILE A 68 6.91 -21.33 -0.98
N LEU A 69 7.65 -20.23 -0.82
CA LEU A 69 8.98 -20.22 -0.21
C LEU A 69 8.94 -20.75 1.23
N MET A 70 7.89 -20.42 1.97
CA MET A 70 7.67 -20.92 3.32
C MET A 70 7.15 -22.36 3.32
N ALA A 71 6.56 -22.88 2.25
CA ALA A 71 6.09 -24.26 2.19
C ALA A 71 7.20 -25.27 1.81
N GLU A 72 8.22 -24.84 1.06
CA GLU A 72 9.27 -25.72 0.52
C GLU A 72 10.19 -26.35 1.57
N THR A 73 11.06 -25.56 2.21
CA THR A 73 12.11 -26.09 3.10
C THR A 73 12.39 -25.18 4.28
N TRP A 74 12.86 -25.76 5.39
CA TRP A 74 13.29 -24.99 6.57
C TRP A 74 14.40 -23.99 6.22
N VAL A 75 15.32 -24.35 5.32
CA VAL A 75 16.44 -23.49 4.90
C VAL A 75 15.92 -22.25 4.14
N SER A 76 14.97 -22.41 3.21
CA SER A 76 14.36 -21.28 2.49
C SER A 76 13.70 -20.28 3.44
N ARG A 77 13.07 -20.76 4.53
CA ARG A 77 12.48 -19.90 5.58
C ARG A 77 13.54 -19.09 6.32
N ILE A 78 14.65 -19.73 6.72
CA ILE A 78 15.76 -19.04 7.42
C ILE A 78 16.37 -17.97 6.51
N ILE A 79 16.63 -18.30 5.24
CA ILE A 79 17.22 -17.35 4.28
C ILE A 79 16.32 -16.13 4.12
N PHE A 80 15.00 -16.33 4.00
CA PHE A 80 14.04 -15.22 3.93
C PHE A 80 14.10 -14.30 5.15
N ILE A 81 14.15 -14.86 6.36
CA ILE A 81 14.25 -14.09 7.61
C ILE A 81 15.57 -13.30 7.65
N ILE A 82 16.69 -13.92 7.26
CA ILE A 82 18.00 -13.24 7.22
C ILE A 82 17.98 -12.09 6.22
N VAL A 83 17.44 -12.30 5.01
CA VAL A 83 17.33 -11.25 3.98
C VAL A 83 16.43 -10.11 4.46
N ALA A 84 15.30 -10.42 5.10
CA ALA A 84 14.40 -9.41 5.65
C ALA A 84 15.09 -8.57 6.75
N LEU A 85 15.83 -9.21 7.65
CA LEU A 85 16.62 -8.53 8.68
C LEU A 85 17.76 -7.69 8.08
N ALA A 86 18.44 -8.19 7.05
CA ALA A 86 19.48 -7.46 6.35
C ALA A 86 18.92 -6.22 5.65
N LEU A 87 17.78 -6.34 4.96
CA LEU A 87 17.08 -5.20 4.35
C LEU A 87 16.66 -4.17 5.40
N PHE A 88 16.12 -4.62 6.53
CA PHE A 88 15.77 -3.73 7.64
C PHE A 88 17.02 -3.01 8.19
N TYR A 89 18.12 -3.72 8.36
CA TYR A 89 19.39 -3.16 8.83
C TYR A 89 19.98 -2.13 7.86
N ILE A 90 19.97 -2.43 6.55
CA ILE A 90 20.39 -1.51 5.50
C ILE A 90 19.48 -0.27 5.46
N TYR A 91 18.17 -0.47 5.59
CA TYR A 91 17.21 0.63 5.64
C TYR A 91 17.45 1.56 6.82
N ARG A 92 17.82 1.00 7.98
CA ARG A 92 18.23 1.75 9.17
C ARG A 92 19.53 2.53 8.95
N ILE A 93 20.56 1.93 8.36
CA ILE A 93 21.84 2.60 8.09
C ILE A 93 21.67 3.78 7.14
N ASN A 94 20.75 3.69 6.17
CA ASN A 94 20.42 4.78 5.25
C ASN A 94 19.67 5.96 5.91
N GLY A 95 19.53 5.97 7.24
CA GLY A 95 19.04 7.12 8.01
C GLY A 95 17.57 7.45 7.81
N ARG A 96 16.75 6.48 7.36
CA ARG A 96 15.31 6.67 7.14
C ARG A 96 14.44 6.37 8.37
N ILE A 97 15.05 6.13 9.53
CA ILE A 97 14.45 6.05 10.86
C ILE A 97 15.46 6.56 11.89
#